data_AF-A0A5J6I380-F1
#
_entry.id   AF-A0A5J6I380-F1
#
_cell.length_a   1.000
_cell.length_b   1.000
_cell.length_c   1.000
_cell.angle_alpha   90.00
_cell.angle_beta   90.00
_cell.angle_gamma   90.00
#
_symmetry.space_group_name_H-M   'P 1'
#
loop_
_entity.id
_entity.type
_entity.pdbx_description
1 polymer ?
#
loop_
_entity_poly.entity_id
_entity_poly.type
_entity_poly.pdbx_seq_one_letter_code
_entity_poly.pdbx_strand_id
1 'polypeptide(L)'
;MVYVIALSEKELDRIDMDLRLKQSFTKTVAADSLPSGSEPQITLIVTRSSTAGQASPLVWLGVVRQPRGEKVAAVDSRVNVELLRECPVPMSMQAIEEKLPFHFRNVVAAASGREVTILDDAVSDALLSAIAQHHEKLHQLLRFLGEAAAPERLDPLGRVEDASWQEQLEAARLAMVTVGVPPARLAAWRRPADRHAPVLAGLIAEPYEPSLLDYDMHHFFDGDDVFQSMGPPYADGSVGSTFRCDIQVFEHLGRRIEIANVNASPVETRLGTDLIFYHEPTQSFVLVQYKRLPHEAGNRWIRVDKKLLSQLDRLERVAALSRPAGLPHEWRLGPDPCFVKLAYWPLTETIDPGPSPGMYLPVPYVRLLLEDDVTRGPNGGRMLGYPQVDRYLTNTEFTTLIKNGLVGTVGTTIEQLAEIGAQRAEEDKMSVVLAVERATGPLRETVKERHRRNHAQGYDKALANRLRRQRRPTPPIPGQQMFPES
;
A
#
# COMPACT_ATOMS: atom_id res chain seq x y z
N MET A 1 5.11 19.03 14.18
CA MET A 1 3.72 19.55 14.30
C MET A 1 2.67 18.44 14.40
N VAL A 2 1.64 18.66 15.24
CA VAL A 2 0.53 17.73 15.51
C VAL A 2 -0.82 18.37 15.19
N TYR A 3 -1.69 17.64 14.50
CA TYR A 3 -3.11 17.95 14.38
C TYR A 3 -3.89 17.35 15.55
N VAL A 4 -4.73 18.16 16.19
CA VAL A 4 -5.74 17.68 17.14
C VAL A 4 -7.11 17.93 16.54
N ILE A 5 -7.86 16.85 16.30
CA ILE A 5 -9.24 16.90 15.81
C ILE A 5 -10.16 16.47 16.95
N ALA A 6 -10.98 17.38 17.46
CA ALA A 6 -11.94 17.06 18.50
C ALA A 6 -13.35 16.86 17.91
N LEU A 7 -13.87 15.64 18.04
CA LEU A 7 -15.20 15.26 17.57
C LEU A 7 -16.13 15.01 18.76
N SER A 8 -17.42 15.35 18.64
CA SER A 8 -18.38 14.98 19.68
C SER A 8 -18.57 13.45 19.73
N GLU A 9 -18.96 12.92 20.89
CA GLU A 9 -19.27 11.47 21.04
C GLU A 9 -20.29 11.01 20.00
N LYS A 10 -21.33 11.82 19.74
CA LYS A 10 -22.36 11.52 18.73
C LYS A 10 -21.81 11.46 17.31
N GLU A 11 -20.80 12.27 16.97
CA GLU A 11 -20.15 12.21 15.67
C GLU A 11 -19.30 10.96 15.56
N LEU A 12 -18.48 10.66 16.57
CA LEU A 12 -17.65 9.45 16.62
C LEU A 12 -18.51 8.19 16.53
N ASP A 13 -19.59 8.09 17.31
CA ASP A 13 -20.52 6.94 17.26
C ASP A 13 -21.11 6.71 15.85
N ARG A 14 -21.34 7.79 15.08
CA ARG A 14 -21.88 7.70 13.72
C ARG A 14 -20.85 7.19 12.72
N ILE A 15 -19.56 7.47 12.94
CA ILE A 15 -18.49 7.19 11.96
C ILE A 15 -17.50 6.12 12.40
N ASP A 16 -17.52 5.67 13.66
CA ASP A 16 -16.54 4.73 14.25
C ASP A 16 -16.33 3.48 13.39
N MET A 17 -17.43 2.91 12.89
CA MET A 17 -17.37 1.76 12.00
C MET A 17 -16.67 2.10 10.68
N ASP A 18 -17.03 3.23 10.05
CA ASP A 18 -16.42 3.65 8.80
C ASP A 18 -14.91 3.94 9.00
N LEU A 19 -14.51 4.47 10.16
CA LEU A 19 -13.11 4.67 10.54
C LEU A 19 -12.34 3.35 10.68
N ARG A 20 -12.91 2.36 11.39
CA ARG A 20 -12.34 1.02 11.53
C ARG A 20 -12.12 0.33 10.18
N LEU A 21 -13.05 0.53 9.26
CA LEU A 21 -13.03 -0.11 7.95
C LEU A 21 -12.07 0.57 6.99
N LYS A 22 -12.21 1.89 6.82
CA LYS A 22 -11.42 2.64 5.84
C LYS A 22 -10.00 2.87 6.32
N GLN A 23 -9.78 2.84 7.64
CA GLN A 23 -8.52 3.23 8.28
C GLN A 23 -8.02 4.60 7.79
N SER A 24 -8.98 5.47 7.48
CA SER A 24 -8.77 6.84 7.06
C SER A 24 -9.95 7.69 7.51
N PHE A 25 -9.69 8.99 7.66
CA PHE A 25 -10.68 9.96 8.06
C PHE A 25 -10.49 11.25 7.27
N THR A 26 -11.59 11.78 6.74
CA THR A 26 -11.55 13.03 5.99
C THR A 26 -12.31 14.11 6.74
N LYS A 27 -11.69 15.28 6.91
CA LYS A 27 -12.29 16.43 7.57
C LYS A 27 -12.17 17.68 6.70
N THR A 28 -13.27 18.40 6.54
CA THR A 28 -13.25 19.74 5.97
C THR A 28 -12.90 20.73 7.07
N VAL A 29 -11.97 21.63 6.78
CA VAL A 29 -11.45 22.64 7.70
C VAL A 29 -11.33 23.98 6.97
N ALA A 30 -11.36 25.07 7.74
CA ALA A 30 -11.17 26.40 7.19
C ALA A 30 -9.72 26.54 6.67
N ALA A 31 -9.55 27.06 5.46
CA ALA A 31 -8.26 27.11 4.77
C ALA A 31 -7.24 28.01 5.49
N ASP A 32 -7.70 28.99 6.27
CA ASP A 32 -6.87 29.87 7.11
C ASP A 32 -6.34 29.18 8.38
N SER A 33 -6.98 28.10 8.82
CA SER A 33 -6.55 27.29 9.97
C SER A 33 -5.44 26.29 9.63
N LEU A 34 -5.13 26.14 8.34
CA LEU A 34 -4.12 25.19 7.85
C LEU A 34 -2.70 25.74 7.98
N PRO A 35 -1.70 24.86 8.16
CA PRO A 35 -0.34 25.28 8.34
C PRO A 35 0.25 25.71 7.00
N SER A 36 1.16 26.69 7.05
CA SER A 36 1.90 27.13 5.86
C SER A 36 2.87 26.07 5.34
N GLY A 37 3.29 25.13 6.20
CA GLY A 37 4.19 24.02 5.88
C GLY A 37 3.54 22.91 5.05
N SER A 38 4.37 22.06 4.45
CA SER A 38 3.95 20.89 3.66
C SER A 38 4.41 19.56 4.25
N GLU A 39 5.03 19.59 5.42
CA GLU A 39 5.53 18.38 6.09
C GLU A 39 4.38 17.60 6.73
N PRO A 40 4.30 16.28 6.51
CA PRO A 40 3.25 15.48 7.10
C PRO A 40 3.23 15.56 8.62
N GLN A 41 2.04 15.44 9.18
CA GLN A 41 1.81 15.67 10.60
C GLN A 41 1.07 14.52 11.23
N ILE A 42 1.50 14.12 12.43
CA ILE A 42 0.76 13.17 13.25
C ILE A 42 -0.56 13.83 13.66
N THR A 43 -1.64 13.07 13.58
CA THR A 43 -2.99 13.52 13.94
C THR A 43 -3.52 12.71 15.09
N LEU A 44 -4.10 13.39 16.07
CA LEU A 44 -4.79 12.85 17.23
C LEU A 44 -6.27 13.18 17.08
N ILE A 45 -7.14 12.17 17.12
CA ILE A 45 -8.59 12.35 17.18
C ILE A 45 -9.05 12.09 18.60
N VAL A 46 -9.62 13.12 19.21
CA VAL A 46 -10.09 13.10 20.60
C VAL A 46 -11.60 13.32 20.66
N THR A 47 -12.24 12.84 21.71
CA THR A 47 -13.63 13.23 22.01
C THR A 47 -13.63 14.66 22.56
N ARG A 48 -14.47 15.53 21.99
CA ARG A 48 -14.61 16.92 22.41
C ARG A 48 -15.25 17.00 23.80
N SER A 49 -14.63 17.76 24.70
CA SER A 49 -15.19 18.03 26.03
C SER A 49 -16.45 18.86 25.90
N SER A 50 -17.60 18.36 26.40
CA SER A 50 -18.88 19.10 26.37
C SER A 50 -19.06 20.03 27.58
N THR A 51 -18.29 19.79 28.65
CA THR A 51 -18.28 20.55 29.91
C THR A 51 -16.86 20.63 30.46
N ALA A 52 -16.48 21.79 31.02
CA ALA A 52 -15.18 21.97 31.67
C ALA A 52 -14.94 20.87 32.73
N GLY A 53 -13.90 20.05 32.54
CA GLY A 53 -13.55 18.94 33.43
C GLY A 53 -14.03 17.55 33.00
N GLN A 54 -14.73 17.40 31.87
CA GLN A 54 -15.01 16.08 31.30
C GLN A 54 -13.79 15.57 30.53
N ALA A 55 -13.37 14.34 30.84
CA ALA A 55 -12.24 13.69 30.19
C ALA A 55 -12.42 13.74 28.67
N SER A 56 -11.36 14.09 27.95
CA SER A 56 -11.30 14.04 26.48
C SER A 56 -10.48 12.82 26.06
N PRO A 57 -11.08 11.62 25.96
CA PRO A 57 -10.41 10.44 25.45
C PRO A 57 -9.68 10.66 24.11
N LEU A 58 -8.46 10.15 24.00
CA LEU A 58 -7.78 9.93 22.74
C LEU A 58 -8.30 8.61 22.13
N VAL A 59 -8.93 8.71 20.95
CA VAL A 59 -9.62 7.56 20.34
C VAL A 59 -8.88 7.06 19.11
N TRP A 60 -8.33 7.95 18.29
CA TRP A 60 -7.61 7.57 17.08
C TRP A 60 -6.32 8.35 16.90
N LEU A 61 -5.36 7.72 16.23
CA LEU A 61 -4.11 8.32 15.78
C LEU A 61 -3.93 8.06 14.29
N GLY A 62 -3.30 8.99 13.56
CA GLY A 62 -3.03 8.82 12.12
C GLY A 62 -2.05 9.85 11.60
N VAL A 63 -1.95 9.98 10.28
CA VAL A 63 -1.02 10.90 9.60
C VAL A 63 -1.75 11.71 8.55
N VAL A 64 -1.52 13.02 8.54
CA VAL A 64 -1.92 13.92 7.45
C VAL A 64 -0.72 14.16 6.55
N ARG A 65 -0.76 13.64 5.31
CA ARG A 65 0.36 13.77 4.34
C ARG A 65 0.33 15.03 3.51
N GLN A 66 -0.84 15.63 3.35
CA GLN A 66 -1.05 16.89 2.65
C GLN A 66 -1.62 17.90 3.65
N PRO A 67 -0.77 18.53 4.49
CA PRO A 67 -1.22 19.43 5.55
C PRO A 67 -1.98 20.65 5.03
N ARG A 68 -1.72 21.09 3.79
CA ARG A 68 -2.44 22.19 3.15
C ARG A 68 -3.84 21.81 2.66
N GLY A 69 -4.19 20.53 2.74
CA GLY A 69 -5.44 19.99 2.25
C GLY A 69 -5.65 20.16 0.75
N GLU A 70 -6.73 19.57 0.27
CA GLU A 70 -7.27 19.77 -1.07
C GLU A 70 -8.30 20.92 -1.00
N LYS A 71 -8.13 21.97 -1.80
CA LYS A 71 -9.09 23.08 -1.83
C LYS A 71 -10.44 22.57 -2.35
N VAL A 72 -11.49 22.69 -1.53
CA VAL A 72 -12.84 22.25 -1.89
C VAL A 72 -13.84 23.40 -2.06
N ALA A 73 -13.57 24.55 -1.44
CA ALA A 73 -14.34 25.78 -1.62
C ALA A 73 -13.42 27.01 -1.58
N ALA A 74 -14.01 28.21 -1.67
CA ALA A 74 -13.26 29.46 -1.57
C ALA A 74 -12.52 29.61 -0.24
N VAL A 75 -13.14 29.14 0.85
CA VAL A 75 -12.65 29.27 2.23
C VAL A 75 -12.39 27.92 2.92
N ASP A 76 -12.74 26.81 2.28
CA ASP A 76 -12.64 25.48 2.87
C ASP A 76 -11.65 24.59 2.11
N SER A 77 -10.92 23.81 2.89
CA SER A 77 -9.99 22.80 2.44
C SER A 77 -10.31 21.46 3.09
N ARG A 78 -10.06 20.36 2.38
CA ARG A 78 -10.26 19.00 2.85
C ARG A 78 -8.92 18.41 3.26
N VAL A 79 -8.84 17.92 4.49
CA VAL A 79 -7.68 17.19 5.01
C VAL A 79 -8.03 15.70 5.09
N ASN A 80 -7.10 14.86 4.64
CA ASN A 80 -7.20 13.40 4.73
C ASN A 80 -6.19 12.89 5.77
N VAL A 81 -6.70 12.21 6.79
CA VAL A 81 -5.93 11.47 7.79
C VAL A 81 -5.86 10.02 7.34
N GLU A 82 -4.66 9.55 7.04
CA GLU A 82 -4.35 8.19 6.61
C GLU A 82 -3.70 7.40 7.75
N LEU A 83 -3.54 6.08 7.55
CA LEU A 83 -2.98 5.17 8.55
C LEU A 83 -3.69 5.28 9.90
N LEU A 84 -5.01 5.49 9.86
CA LEU A 84 -5.78 5.71 11.07
C LEU A 84 -5.80 4.41 11.90
N ARG A 85 -5.43 4.53 13.17
CA ARG A 85 -5.38 3.43 14.14
C ARG A 85 -6.11 3.84 15.40
N GLU A 86 -6.86 2.89 15.96
CA GLU A 86 -7.49 3.07 17.24
C GLU A 86 -6.41 3.21 18.31
N CYS A 87 -6.67 4.05 19.30
CA CYS A 87 -5.80 4.18 20.45
C CYS A 87 -5.67 2.80 21.13
N PRO A 88 -4.46 2.21 21.19
CA PRO A 88 -4.29 0.83 21.66
C PRO A 88 -4.51 0.66 23.17
N VAL A 89 -4.59 1.77 23.90
CA VAL A 89 -4.87 1.80 25.35
C VAL A 89 -5.82 2.95 25.67
N PRO A 90 -6.78 2.77 26.60
CA PRO A 90 -7.61 3.88 27.07
C PRO A 90 -6.77 5.01 27.65
N MET A 91 -6.92 6.22 27.11
CA MET A 91 -6.16 7.40 27.51
C MET A 91 -7.05 8.64 27.44
N SER A 92 -6.96 9.53 28.43
CA SER A 92 -7.54 10.87 28.36
C SER A 92 -6.46 11.92 28.15
N MET A 93 -6.77 12.97 27.38
CA MET A 93 -5.88 14.11 27.19
C MET A 93 -5.54 14.80 28.51
N GLN A 94 -6.49 14.86 29.45
CA GLN A 94 -6.29 15.45 30.77
C GLN A 94 -5.14 14.78 31.55
N ALA A 95 -5.06 13.44 31.52
CA ALA A 95 -3.98 12.71 32.19
C ALA A 95 -2.60 12.97 31.56
N ILE A 96 -2.57 13.37 30.28
CA ILE A 96 -1.35 13.77 29.57
C ILE A 96 -1.01 15.23 29.85
N GLU A 97 -2.00 16.12 29.87
CA GLU A 97 -1.83 17.54 30.20
C GLU A 97 -1.13 17.72 31.56
N GLU A 98 -1.47 16.92 32.57
CA GLU A 98 -0.83 16.96 33.89
C GLU A 98 0.67 16.68 33.87
N LYS A 99 1.17 15.97 32.84
CA LYS A 99 2.59 15.68 32.65
C LYS A 99 3.32 16.78 31.85
N LEU A 100 2.60 17.72 31.24
CA LEU A 100 3.19 18.78 30.43
C LEU A 100 3.60 19.99 31.30
N PRO A 101 4.56 20.82 30.83
CA PRO A 101 4.81 22.14 31.39
C PRO A 101 3.57 23.03 31.38
N PHE A 102 3.38 23.86 32.42
CA PHE A 102 2.16 24.66 32.63
C PHE A 102 1.70 25.46 31.39
N HIS A 103 2.65 26.08 30.68
CA HIS A 103 2.34 26.88 29.48
C HIS A 103 1.85 26.03 28.30
N PHE A 104 2.27 24.77 28.18
CA PHE A 104 1.77 23.84 27.16
C PHE A 104 0.40 23.25 27.53
N ARG A 105 0.10 23.09 28.83
CA ARG A 105 -1.19 22.55 29.30
C ARG A 105 -2.37 23.34 28.73
N ASN A 106 -2.31 24.67 28.83
CA ASN A 106 -3.41 25.53 28.40
C ASN A 106 -3.66 25.43 26.88
N VAL A 107 -2.61 25.25 26.09
CA VAL A 107 -2.71 25.10 24.63
C VAL A 107 -3.35 23.77 24.26
N VAL A 108 -2.90 22.67 24.89
CA VAL A 108 -3.45 21.32 24.66
C VAL A 108 -4.90 21.21 25.15
N ALA A 109 -5.21 21.76 26.32
CA ALA A 109 -6.58 21.78 26.84
C ALA A 109 -7.52 22.56 25.92
N ALA A 110 -7.08 23.71 25.38
CA ALA A 110 -7.85 24.48 24.41
C ALA A 110 -8.05 23.72 23.08
N ALA A 111 -7.07 22.93 22.66
CA ALA A 111 -7.14 22.12 21.44
C ALA A 111 -8.27 21.08 21.50
N SER A 112 -8.47 20.44 22.65
CA SER A 112 -9.55 19.47 22.88
C SER A 112 -10.97 20.08 22.84
N GLY A 113 -11.08 21.41 22.96
CA GLY A 113 -12.36 22.13 22.89
C GLY A 113 -12.73 22.65 21.50
N ARG A 114 -11.75 22.76 20.59
CA ARG A 114 -11.95 23.26 19.22
C ARG A 114 -12.05 22.11 18.24
N GLU A 115 -12.77 22.31 17.14
CA GLU A 115 -12.98 21.25 16.15
C GLU A 115 -11.67 20.73 15.54
N VAL A 116 -10.80 21.64 15.14
CA VAL A 116 -9.44 21.34 14.67
C VAL A 116 -8.48 22.37 15.25
N THR A 117 -7.34 21.89 15.75
CA THR A 117 -6.23 22.74 16.22
C THR A 117 -4.92 22.16 15.74
N ILE A 118 -4.01 23.02 15.29
CA ILE A 118 -2.65 22.66 14.91
C ILE A 118 -1.72 23.18 15.98
N LEU A 119 -0.92 22.28 16.54
CA LEU A 119 0.05 22.60 17.58
C LEU A 119 1.38 22.99 16.94
N ASP A 120 2.03 24.00 17.52
CA ASP A 120 3.41 24.33 17.17
C ASP A 120 4.38 23.17 17.50
N ASP A 121 5.61 23.22 17.00
CA ASP A 121 6.56 22.12 17.15
C ASP A 121 6.93 21.84 18.62
N ALA A 122 7.15 22.87 19.43
CA ALA A 122 7.54 22.69 20.83
C ALA A 122 6.44 22.02 21.65
N VAL A 123 5.18 22.44 21.47
CA VAL A 123 4.01 21.81 22.12
C VAL A 123 3.78 20.41 21.57
N SER A 124 3.94 20.21 20.25
CA SER A 124 3.80 18.92 19.59
C SER A 124 4.77 17.88 20.14
N ASP A 125 6.05 18.21 20.22
CA ASP A 125 7.10 17.30 20.69
C ASP A 125 6.89 16.92 22.15
N ALA A 126 6.54 17.90 23.00
CA ALA A 126 6.20 17.66 24.39
C ALA A 126 4.99 16.73 24.54
N LEU A 127 3.93 16.97 23.75
CA LEU A 127 2.72 16.15 23.76
C LEU A 127 2.97 14.72 23.30
N LEU A 128 3.62 14.54 22.14
CA LEU A 128 3.93 13.21 21.61
C LEU A 128 4.85 12.42 22.55
N SER A 129 5.84 13.09 23.16
CA SER A 129 6.73 12.48 24.15
C SER A 129 5.95 12.01 25.39
N ALA A 130 5.02 12.83 25.90
CA ALA A 130 4.21 12.47 27.05
C ALA A 130 3.24 11.31 26.76
N ILE A 131 2.67 11.25 25.54
CA ILE A 131 1.84 10.13 25.09
C ILE A 131 2.68 8.85 24.95
N ALA A 132 3.86 8.93 24.32
CA ALA A 132 4.74 7.79 24.15
C ALA A 132 5.21 7.20 25.50
N GLN A 133 5.52 8.06 26.48
CA GLN A 133 5.91 7.63 27.83
C GLN A 133 4.75 7.03 28.65
N HIS A 134 3.50 7.22 28.23
CA HIS A 134 2.36 6.68 28.95
C HIS A 134 2.25 5.17 28.84
N HIS A 135 2.54 4.59 27.67
CA HIS A 135 2.44 3.15 27.44
C HIS A 135 3.27 2.69 26.24
N GLU A 136 3.89 1.51 26.34
CA GLU A 136 4.77 0.94 25.31
C GLU A 136 4.07 0.79 23.94
N LYS A 137 2.83 0.27 23.91
CA LYS A 137 2.03 0.19 22.66
C LYS A 137 1.82 1.54 21.97
N LEU A 138 1.71 2.64 22.74
CA LEU A 138 1.60 3.98 22.17
C LEU A 138 2.94 4.48 21.65
N HIS A 139 4.03 4.19 22.35
CA HIS A 139 5.38 4.48 21.87
C HIS A 139 5.63 3.81 20.51
N GLN A 140 5.32 2.52 20.37
CA GLN A 140 5.47 1.77 19.12
C GLN A 140 4.59 2.34 17.99
N LEU A 141 3.32 2.65 18.28
CA LEU A 141 2.42 3.26 17.30
C LEU A 141 2.89 4.64 16.85
N LEU A 142 3.30 5.51 17.78
CA LEU A 142 3.80 6.85 17.45
C LEU A 142 5.11 6.79 16.67
N ARG A 143 6.01 5.85 17.00
CA ARG A 143 7.20 5.60 16.19
C ARG A 143 6.81 5.21 14.77
N PHE A 144 5.94 4.23 14.58
CA PHE A 144 5.46 3.82 13.26
C PHE A 144 4.81 4.99 12.48
N LEU A 145 3.93 5.77 13.11
CA LEU A 145 3.27 6.90 12.46
C LEU A 145 4.25 8.04 12.14
N GLY A 146 5.24 8.30 13.00
CA GLY A 146 6.29 9.29 12.75
C GLY A 146 7.16 8.91 11.56
N GLU A 147 7.54 7.64 11.48
CA GLU A 147 8.24 7.06 10.33
C GLU A 147 7.42 7.16 9.05
N ALA A 148 6.12 6.86 9.14
CA ALA A 148 5.21 7.01 8.03
C ALA A 148 4.98 8.47 7.62
N ALA A 149 5.04 9.42 8.56
CA ALA A 149 4.87 10.84 8.30
C ALA A 149 6.11 11.42 7.60
N ALA A 150 7.31 10.97 7.94
CA ALA A 150 8.55 11.43 7.33
C ALA A 150 9.29 10.29 6.60
N PRO A 151 8.68 9.70 5.54
CA PRO A 151 9.34 8.63 4.82
C PRO A 151 10.63 9.12 4.20
N GLU A 152 11.65 8.27 4.19
CA GLU A 152 12.93 8.61 3.59
C GLU A 152 12.77 8.88 2.08
N ARG A 153 13.37 9.98 1.60
CA ARG A 153 13.29 10.36 0.20
C ARG A 153 14.31 9.59 -0.63
N LEU A 154 13.83 8.94 -1.67
CA LEU A 154 14.64 8.28 -2.68
C LEU A 154 15.20 9.31 -3.68
N ASP A 155 16.46 9.15 -4.05
CA ASP A 155 17.17 9.88 -5.11
C ASP A 155 17.49 8.93 -6.28
N PRO A 156 16.49 8.64 -7.15
CA PRO A 156 16.65 7.69 -8.25
C PRO A 156 17.57 8.21 -9.37
N LEU A 157 17.95 9.48 -9.37
CA LEU A 157 18.86 10.06 -10.36
C LEU A 157 20.32 9.96 -9.89
N GLY A 158 20.56 10.12 -8.58
CA GLY A 158 21.89 9.97 -8.00
C GLY A 158 22.27 8.54 -7.61
N ARG A 159 21.29 7.67 -7.34
CA ARG A 159 21.52 6.31 -6.82
C ARG A 159 20.72 5.25 -7.58
N VAL A 160 21.43 4.23 -8.06
CA VAL A 160 20.82 3.12 -8.82
C VAL A 160 19.93 2.24 -7.94
N GLU A 161 20.27 2.05 -6.67
CA GLU A 161 19.43 1.35 -5.69
C GLU A 161 18.12 2.08 -5.41
N ASP A 162 18.13 3.40 -5.31
CA ASP A 162 16.92 4.19 -5.10
C ASP A 162 15.99 4.12 -6.32
N ALA A 163 16.54 4.08 -7.54
CA ALA A 163 15.75 3.85 -8.74
C ALA A 163 15.09 2.47 -8.74
N SER A 164 15.81 1.43 -8.32
CA SER A 164 15.30 0.07 -8.22
C SER A 164 14.24 -0.06 -7.12
N TRP A 165 14.48 0.49 -5.92
CA TRP A 165 13.52 0.51 -4.83
C TRP A 165 12.26 1.30 -5.18
N GLN A 166 12.38 2.41 -5.91
CA GLN A 166 11.21 3.17 -6.35
C GLN A 166 10.30 2.37 -7.29
N GLU A 167 10.87 1.58 -8.21
CA GLU A 167 10.11 0.70 -9.10
C GLU A 167 9.46 -0.48 -8.35
N GLN A 168 10.22 -1.10 -7.44
CA GLN A 168 9.73 -2.17 -6.57
C GLN A 168 8.59 -1.71 -5.64
N LEU A 169 8.73 -0.54 -5.02
CA LEU A 169 7.71 0.04 -4.14
C LEU A 169 6.43 0.35 -4.93
N GLU A 170 6.59 0.84 -6.15
CA GLU A 170 5.46 1.09 -7.04
C GLU A 170 4.73 -0.22 -7.34
N ALA A 171 5.44 -1.30 -7.67
CA ALA A 171 4.84 -2.60 -7.99
C ALA A 171 4.03 -3.14 -6.80
N ALA A 172 4.58 -3.01 -5.58
CA ALA A 172 3.87 -3.35 -4.35
C ALA A 172 2.61 -2.49 -4.14
N ARG A 173 2.68 -1.17 -4.37
CA ARG A 173 1.49 -0.28 -4.29
C ARG A 173 0.41 -0.68 -5.28
N LEU A 174 0.79 -1.03 -6.51
CA LEU A 174 -0.16 -1.49 -7.53
C LEU A 174 -0.88 -2.75 -7.09
N ALA A 175 -0.13 -3.72 -6.53
CA ALA A 175 -0.70 -4.94 -5.97
C ALA A 175 -1.69 -4.66 -4.83
N MET A 176 -1.32 -3.79 -3.89
CA MET A 176 -2.21 -3.39 -2.77
C MET A 176 -3.48 -2.69 -3.25
N VAL A 177 -3.36 -1.73 -4.16
CA VAL A 177 -4.52 -1.03 -4.73
C VAL A 177 -5.42 -1.99 -5.49
N THR A 178 -4.85 -2.98 -6.17
CA THR A 178 -5.60 -4.05 -6.88
C THR A 178 -6.46 -4.85 -5.91
N VAL A 179 -5.93 -5.21 -4.74
CA VAL A 179 -6.73 -5.89 -3.72
C VAL A 179 -7.47 -4.93 -2.79
N GLY A 180 -7.41 -3.62 -2.99
CA GLY A 180 -8.09 -2.64 -2.15
C GLY A 180 -7.48 -2.48 -0.75
N VAL A 181 -6.25 -2.92 -0.53
CA VAL A 181 -5.48 -2.58 0.66
C VAL A 181 -4.95 -1.15 0.48
N PRO A 182 -5.09 -0.26 1.48
CA PRO A 182 -4.58 1.11 1.39
C PRO A 182 -3.05 1.13 1.19
N PRO A 183 -2.53 1.76 0.13
CA PRO A 183 -1.09 1.76 -0.14
C PRO A 183 -0.28 2.60 0.86
N ALA A 184 -0.96 3.47 1.63
CA ALA A 184 -0.35 4.23 2.72
C ALA A 184 0.35 3.33 3.78
N ARG A 185 -0.03 2.05 3.86
CA ARG A 185 0.60 1.04 4.72
C ARG A 185 2.08 0.79 4.38
N LEU A 186 2.52 1.09 3.16
CA LEU A 186 3.93 1.01 2.76
C LEU A 186 4.74 2.27 3.10
N ALA A 187 4.12 3.27 3.72
CA ALA A 187 4.78 4.56 3.91
C ALA A 187 5.74 4.58 5.10
N ALA A 188 5.57 3.71 6.10
CA ALA A 188 6.55 3.54 7.15
C ALA A 188 7.73 2.72 6.60
N TRP A 189 8.72 3.42 6.05
CA TRP A 189 9.83 2.81 5.34
C TRP A 189 11.12 3.57 5.57
N ARG A 190 12.21 2.82 5.73
CA ARG A 190 13.59 3.32 5.83
C ARG A 190 14.48 2.61 4.84
N ARG A 191 15.51 3.32 4.37
CA ARG A 191 16.50 2.74 3.48
C ARG A 191 17.19 1.55 4.16
N PRO A 192 17.17 0.35 3.55
CA PRO A 192 17.94 -0.78 4.04
C PRO A 192 19.43 -0.46 4.10
N ALA A 193 20.14 -1.03 5.08
CA ALA A 193 21.59 -0.86 5.20
C ALA A 193 22.35 -1.50 4.02
N ASP A 194 21.85 -2.63 3.50
CA ASP A 194 22.37 -3.26 2.28
C ASP A 194 21.66 -2.68 1.04
N ARG A 195 22.42 -2.04 0.15
CA ARG A 195 21.92 -1.47 -1.10
C ARG A 195 21.39 -2.51 -2.10
N HIS A 196 21.71 -3.78 -1.91
CA HIS A 196 21.19 -4.87 -2.73
C HIS A 196 19.90 -5.48 -2.17
N ALA A 197 19.52 -5.13 -0.94
CA ALA A 197 18.32 -5.62 -0.29
C ALA A 197 17.05 -5.29 -1.13
N PRO A 198 16.05 -6.18 -1.12
CA PRO A 198 14.71 -5.89 -1.61
C PRO A 198 14.10 -4.67 -0.92
N VAL A 199 13.16 -3.98 -1.58
CA VAL A 199 12.54 -2.78 -0.97
C VAL A 199 11.77 -3.10 0.30
N LEU A 200 11.19 -4.31 0.40
CA LEU A 200 10.37 -4.70 1.55
C LEU A 200 11.20 -4.90 2.83
N ALA A 201 12.52 -5.12 2.72
CA ALA A 201 13.44 -5.15 3.87
C ALA A 201 13.45 -3.83 4.66
N GLY A 202 13.11 -2.72 3.99
CA GLY A 202 13.06 -1.40 4.59
C GLY A 202 11.73 -1.05 5.26
N LEU A 203 10.72 -1.91 5.15
CA LEU A 203 9.42 -1.65 5.75
C LEU A 203 9.46 -1.84 7.25
N ILE A 204 8.83 -0.90 7.94
CA ILE A 204 8.65 -0.96 9.39
C ILE A 204 7.33 -1.65 9.66
N ALA A 205 7.40 -2.78 10.36
CA ALA A 205 6.22 -3.57 10.71
C ALA A 205 5.19 -2.71 11.44
N GLU A 206 3.93 -2.86 11.07
CA GLU A 206 2.84 -2.25 11.80
C GLU A 206 2.76 -2.84 13.21
N PRO A 207 2.63 -2.01 14.27
CA PRO A 207 2.53 -2.49 15.65
C PRO A 207 1.12 -3.04 15.92
N TYR A 208 0.75 -4.07 15.19
CA TYR A 208 -0.52 -4.80 15.25
C TYR A 208 -0.22 -6.30 15.29
N GLU A 209 -0.84 -7.00 16.26
CA GLU A 209 -0.45 -8.37 16.64
C GLU A 209 -0.47 -9.39 15.49
N PRO A 210 -1.49 -9.45 14.60
CA PRO A 210 -1.43 -10.28 13.40
C PRO A 210 -0.24 -9.96 12.47
N SER A 211 0.07 -8.67 12.27
CA SER A 211 1.19 -8.26 11.41
C SER A 211 2.55 -8.69 11.99
N LEU A 212 2.68 -8.67 13.32
CA LEU A 212 3.90 -9.12 14.01
C LEU A 212 4.05 -10.65 13.95
N LEU A 213 2.95 -11.39 14.15
CA LEU A 213 2.94 -12.84 14.02
C LEU A 213 3.25 -13.30 12.61
N ASP A 214 2.68 -12.64 11.58
CA ASP A 214 2.99 -12.95 10.18
C ASP A 214 4.44 -12.64 9.86
N TYR A 215 4.97 -11.50 10.32
CA TYR A 215 6.38 -11.16 10.16
C TYR A 215 7.28 -12.24 10.75
N ASP A 216 7.00 -12.65 11.99
CA ASP A 216 7.77 -13.69 12.68
C ASP A 216 7.64 -15.06 12.00
N MET A 217 6.45 -15.43 11.54
CA MET A 217 6.20 -16.68 10.82
C MET A 217 7.07 -16.78 9.56
N HIS A 218 7.18 -15.71 8.78
CA HIS A 218 7.95 -15.73 7.53
C HIS A 218 9.45 -15.51 7.73
N HIS A 219 9.88 -14.91 8.84
CA HIS A 219 11.31 -14.70 9.13
C HIS A 219 11.94 -15.83 9.96
N PHE A 220 11.14 -16.59 10.73
CA PHE A 220 11.66 -17.57 11.70
C PHE A 220 11.14 -19.00 11.54
N PHE A 221 10.09 -19.27 10.74
CA PHE A 221 9.50 -20.61 10.63
C PHE A 221 9.48 -21.17 9.18
N ASP A 222 9.86 -22.44 9.04
CA ASP A 222 9.76 -23.23 7.79
C ASP A 222 8.31 -23.71 7.57
N GLY A 223 7.71 -23.43 6.42
CA GLY A 223 6.32 -23.76 6.09
C GLY A 223 6.05 -23.80 4.57
N ASP A 224 5.04 -24.58 4.14
CA ASP A 224 4.72 -24.82 2.72
C ASP A 224 4.10 -23.60 1.99
N ASP A 225 4.87 -22.53 1.78
CA ASP A 225 4.45 -21.35 1.03
C ASP A 225 5.25 -21.20 -0.27
N VAL A 226 4.62 -20.60 -1.28
CA VAL A 226 5.16 -20.31 -2.63
C VAL A 226 6.50 -19.61 -2.53
N PHE A 227 6.61 -18.69 -1.58
CA PHE A 227 7.81 -17.89 -1.38
C PHE A 227 8.96 -18.66 -0.72
N GLN A 228 8.70 -19.79 -0.06
CA GLN A 228 9.76 -20.69 0.43
C GLN A 228 10.34 -21.56 -0.69
N SER A 229 9.54 -21.93 -1.70
CA SER A 229 10.04 -22.64 -2.91
C SER A 229 11.01 -21.80 -3.73
N MET A 230 10.93 -20.47 -3.61
CA MET A 230 11.91 -19.55 -4.18
C MET A 230 13.15 -19.36 -3.29
N GLY A 231 13.16 -19.95 -2.10
CA GLY A 231 14.32 -20.05 -1.21
C GLY A 231 14.28 -19.07 -0.03
N PRO A 232 14.62 -19.51 1.19
CA PRO A 232 14.91 -18.60 2.30
C PRO A 232 16.15 -17.74 1.95
N PRO A 233 16.33 -16.56 2.58
CA PRO A 233 17.47 -15.66 2.32
C PRO A 233 18.86 -16.26 2.66
N TYR A 234 18.93 -17.51 3.15
CA TYR A 234 20.14 -18.19 3.63
C TYR A 234 20.10 -19.72 3.48
N ALA A 235 20.14 -20.24 2.26
CA ALA A 235 20.62 -21.59 1.95
C ALA A 235 21.07 -21.56 0.49
N ASP A 236 22.31 -21.71 0.08
CA ASP A 236 23.42 -22.55 0.54
C ASP A 236 24.73 -21.79 0.20
N GLY A 237 25.84 -22.12 0.84
CA GLY A 237 27.15 -21.47 0.74
C GLY A 237 27.84 -21.54 -0.63
N SER A 238 27.11 -21.55 -1.74
CA SER A 238 27.66 -21.41 -3.09
C SER A 238 27.92 -19.94 -3.41
N VAL A 239 29.19 -19.58 -3.39
CA VAL A 239 29.74 -18.31 -3.91
C VAL A 239 29.25 -18.12 -5.36
N GLY A 240 28.24 -17.28 -5.60
CA GLY A 240 27.80 -16.96 -6.96
C GLY A 240 26.56 -16.07 -7.12
N SER A 241 25.47 -16.33 -6.39
CA SER A 241 24.24 -15.53 -6.45
C SER A 241 23.48 -15.62 -5.13
N THR A 242 23.66 -14.63 -4.26
CA THR A 242 22.90 -14.56 -3.00
C THR A 242 21.49 -14.11 -3.32
N PHE A 243 20.57 -15.07 -3.46
CA PHE A 243 19.15 -14.79 -3.61
C PHE A 243 18.64 -14.01 -2.38
N ARG A 244 18.03 -12.84 -2.61
CA ARG A 244 17.44 -12.03 -1.53
C ARG A 244 15.94 -11.93 -1.74
N CYS A 245 15.18 -12.37 -0.74
CA CYS A 245 13.73 -12.36 -0.73
C CYS A 245 13.23 -11.78 0.59
N ASP A 246 12.32 -10.81 0.51
CA ASP A 246 11.58 -10.26 1.66
C ASP A 246 10.10 -10.37 1.38
N ILE A 247 9.32 -10.80 2.39
CA ILE A 247 7.89 -11.07 2.26
C ILE A 247 7.13 -10.21 3.27
N GLN A 248 5.99 -9.65 2.84
CA GLN A 248 5.08 -8.88 3.69
C GLN A 248 3.64 -9.31 3.44
N VAL A 249 2.89 -9.48 4.52
CA VAL A 249 1.47 -9.88 4.48
C VAL A 249 0.61 -8.70 4.90
N PHE A 250 -0.42 -8.41 4.10
CA PHE A 250 -1.38 -7.37 4.41
C PHE A 250 -2.79 -7.92 4.39
N GLU A 251 -3.51 -7.69 5.48
CA GLU A 251 -4.94 -7.94 5.56
C GLU A 251 -5.76 -6.65 5.58
N HIS A 252 -6.82 -6.60 4.78
CA HIS A 252 -7.78 -5.50 4.79
C HIS A 252 -9.17 -5.97 4.35
N LEU A 253 -10.19 -5.73 5.16
CA LEU A 253 -11.60 -6.04 4.84
C LEU A 253 -11.83 -7.48 4.35
N GLY A 254 -11.18 -8.46 4.98
CA GLY A 254 -11.28 -9.87 4.59
C GLY A 254 -10.62 -10.18 3.25
N ARG A 255 -9.57 -9.43 2.91
CA ARG A 255 -8.66 -9.71 1.80
C ARG A 255 -7.27 -9.84 2.39
N ARG A 256 -6.54 -10.87 1.97
CA ARG A 256 -5.15 -11.09 2.34
C ARG A 256 -4.32 -11.05 1.07
N ILE A 257 -3.28 -10.25 1.09
CA ILE A 257 -2.28 -10.22 0.03
C ILE A 257 -0.92 -10.45 0.64
N GLU A 258 -0.17 -11.34 0.02
CA GLU A 258 1.23 -11.60 0.34
C GLU A 258 2.06 -11.01 -0.79
N ILE A 259 3.04 -10.19 -0.44
CA ILE A 259 3.92 -9.53 -1.40
C ILE A 259 5.34 -9.94 -1.09
N ALA A 260 6.02 -10.54 -2.05
CA ALA A 260 7.43 -10.87 -1.96
C ALA A 260 8.23 -10.06 -2.98
N ASN A 261 9.36 -9.51 -2.53
CA ASN A 261 10.32 -8.86 -3.39
C ASN A 261 11.58 -9.70 -3.48
N VAL A 262 11.96 -10.02 -4.72
CA VAL A 262 13.03 -10.95 -5.04
C VAL A 262 14.08 -10.25 -5.87
N ASN A 263 15.31 -10.28 -5.39
CA ASN A 263 16.50 -9.78 -6.07
C ASN A 263 17.55 -10.90 -6.13
N ALA A 264 17.78 -11.45 -7.32
CA ALA A 264 18.83 -12.46 -7.53
C ALA A 264 20.13 -11.89 -8.14
N SER A 265 20.14 -10.62 -8.56
CA SER A 265 21.32 -9.95 -9.13
C SER A 265 21.70 -8.68 -8.36
N PRO A 266 22.98 -8.27 -8.36
CA PRO A 266 23.41 -6.95 -7.93
C PRO A 266 22.68 -5.85 -8.69
N VAL A 267 22.51 -4.69 -8.03
CA VAL A 267 21.70 -3.59 -8.55
C VAL A 267 22.26 -3.01 -9.84
N GLU A 268 23.59 -3.02 -10.03
CA GLU A 268 24.30 -2.51 -11.20
C GLU A 268 23.95 -3.27 -12.48
N THR A 269 23.62 -4.56 -12.35
CA THR A 269 23.28 -5.44 -13.48
C THR A 269 21.79 -5.64 -13.64
N ARG A 270 20.98 -5.05 -12.75
CA ARG A 270 19.55 -5.28 -12.67
C ARG A 270 18.83 -4.58 -13.80
N LEU A 271 17.97 -5.32 -14.51
CA LEU A 271 17.45 -4.90 -15.81
C LEU A 271 16.06 -4.23 -15.76
N GLY A 272 15.52 -4.00 -14.56
CA GLY A 272 14.24 -3.36 -14.26
C GLY A 272 13.50 -4.10 -13.15
N THR A 273 12.21 -3.79 -12.99
CA THR A 273 11.30 -4.50 -12.07
C THR A 273 10.12 -5.10 -12.83
N ASP A 274 9.73 -6.32 -12.48
CA ASP A 274 8.49 -6.96 -12.92
C ASP A 274 7.55 -7.16 -11.74
N LEU A 275 6.26 -6.86 -11.91
CA LEU A 275 5.20 -7.30 -11.01
C LEU A 275 4.57 -8.57 -11.60
N ILE A 276 4.43 -9.61 -10.80
CA ILE A 276 3.55 -10.73 -11.11
C ILE A 276 2.49 -10.82 -10.02
N PHE A 277 1.26 -10.46 -10.37
CA PHE A 277 0.11 -10.52 -9.48
C PHE A 277 -0.69 -11.79 -9.75
N TYR A 278 -0.91 -12.63 -8.75
CA TYR A 278 -1.69 -13.85 -8.82
C TYR A 278 -2.92 -13.76 -7.93
N HIS A 279 -4.09 -14.01 -8.53
CA HIS A 279 -5.33 -14.21 -7.80
C HIS A 279 -5.58 -15.71 -7.67
N GLU A 280 -5.24 -16.25 -6.50
CA GLU A 280 -5.29 -17.69 -6.22
C GLU A 280 -6.69 -18.31 -6.43
N PRO A 281 -7.80 -17.70 -5.96
CA PRO A 281 -9.12 -18.31 -6.08
C PRO A 281 -9.57 -18.57 -7.54
N THR A 282 -9.12 -17.74 -8.49
CA THR A 282 -9.46 -17.90 -9.91
C THR A 282 -8.29 -18.37 -10.77
N GLN A 283 -7.16 -18.76 -10.16
CA GLN A 283 -5.97 -19.27 -10.84
C GLN A 283 -5.56 -18.40 -12.03
N SER A 284 -5.44 -17.09 -11.78
CA SER A 284 -5.22 -16.07 -12.80
C SER A 284 -4.08 -15.18 -12.37
N PHE A 285 -3.04 -15.05 -13.19
CA PHE A 285 -2.00 -14.06 -12.98
C PHE A 285 -2.00 -12.96 -14.05
N VAL A 286 -1.42 -11.82 -13.68
CA VAL A 286 -1.09 -10.71 -14.58
C VAL A 286 0.37 -10.35 -14.35
N LEU A 287 1.10 -10.13 -15.44
CA LEU A 287 2.51 -9.72 -15.39
C LEU A 287 2.65 -8.30 -15.95
N VAL A 288 3.25 -7.41 -15.17
CA VAL A 288 3.57 -6.04 -15.57
C VAL A 288 5.08 -5.83 -15.57
N GLN A 289 5.64 -5.52 -16.73
CA GLN A 289 7.04 -5.13 -16.87
C GLN A 289 7.17 -3.61 -16.82
N TYR A 290 7.98 -3.09 -15.90
CA TYR A 290 8.17 -1.65 -15.72
C TYR A 290 9.23 -1.06 -16.64
N LYS A 291 8.95 0.14 -17.15
CA LYS A 291 9.90 1.01 -17.84
C LYS A 291 9.76 2.44 -17.34
N ARG A 292 10.86 2.95 -16.80
CA ARG A 292 10.99 4.33 -16.37
C ARG A 292 11.08 5.25 -17.58
N LEU A 293 10.18 6.23 -17.62
CA LEU A 293 10.24 7.38 -18.51
C LEU A 293 10.96 8.54 -17.81
N PRO A 294 11.57 9.46 -18.57
CA PRO A 294 12.03 10.74 -18.04
C PRO A 294 10.92 11.51 -17.32
N HIS A 295 11.30 12.36 -16.37
CA HIS A 295 10.35 13.14 -15.59
C HIS A 295 9.68 14.25 -16.42
N GLU A 296 10.46 14.88 -17.29
CA GLU A 296 10.08 16.05 -18.06
C GLU A 296 8.96 15.70 -19.05
N ALA A 297 7.84 16.44 -18.98
CA ALA A 297 6.65 16.15 -19.76
C ALA A 297 6.91 16.03 -21.28
N GLY A 298 7.80 16.86 -21.84
CA GLY A 298 8.15 16.83 -23.26
C GLY A 298 9.04 15.66 -23.69
N ASN A 299 9.66 14.95 -22.75
CA ASN A 299 10.63 13.87 -23.01
C ASN A 299 10.17 12.51 -22.47
N ARG A 300 8.87 12.31 -22.22
CA ARG A 300 8.34 11.06 -21.66
C ARG A 300 8.28 9.92 -22.68
N TRP A 301 9.45 9.48 -23.13
CA TRP A 301 9.65 8.37 -24.06
C TRP A 301 10.97 7.65 -23.78
N ILE A 302 11.06 6.40 -24.22
CA ILE A 302 12.27 5.57 -24.19
C ILE A 302 12.66 5.15 -25.60
N ARG A 303 13.95 4.92 -25.82
CA ARG A 303 14.42 4.31 -27.06
C ARG A 303 14.11 2.82 -27.05
N VAL A 304 13.60 2.30 -28.15
CA VAL A 304 13.42 0.87 -28.35
C VAL A 304 14.77 0.27 -28.71
N ASP A 305 15.23 -0.67 -27.89
CA ASP A 305 16.49 -1.38 -28.06
C ASP A 305 16.28 -2.90 -28.11
N LYS A 306 17.37 -3.64 -28.36
CA LYS A 306 17.33 -5.11 -28.43
C LYS A 306 16.89 -5.74 -27.10
N LYS A 307 17.15 -5.06 -25.98
CA LYS A 307 16.79 -5.53 -24.66
C LYS A 307 15.28 -5.48 -24.47
N LEU A 308 14.63 -4.37 -24.80
CA LEU A 308 13.17 -4.26 -24.76
C LEU A 308 12.51 -5.30 -25.68
N LEU A 309 13.01 -5.47 -26.90
CA LEU A 309 12.47 -6.47 -27.84
C LEU A 309 12.56 -7.90 -27.27
N SER A 310 13.72 -8.28 -26.72
CA SER A 310 13.89 -9.60 -26.07
C SER A 310 12.97 -9.78 -24.85
N GLN A 311 12.74 -8.71 -24.09
CA GLN A 311 11.78 -8.73 -22.97
C GLN A 311 10.33 -8.92 -23.46
N LEU A 312 9.94 -8.29 -24.58
CA LEU A 312 8.64 -8.54 -25.20
C LEU A 312 8.50 -9.99 -25.69
N ASP A 313 9.54 -10.56 -26.31
CA ASP A 313 9.54 -11.96 -26.77
C ASP A 313 9.33 -12.93 -25.59
N ARG A 314 9.89 -12.60 -24.41
CA ARG A 314 9.73 -13.38 -23.18
C ARG A 314 8.32 -13.26 -22.61
N LEU A 315 7.78 -12.05 -22.57
CA LEU A 315 6.40 -11.81 -22.13
C LEU A 315 5.39 -12.57 -23.00
N GLU A 316 5.62 -12.67 -24.31
CA GLU A 316 4.78 -13.45 -25.23
C GLU A 316 4.85 -14.95 -24.94
N ARG A 317 6.03 -15.48 -24.61
CA ARG A 317 6.16 -16.89 -24.19
C ARG A 317 5.42 -17.18 -22.89
N VAL A 318 5.50 -16.26 -21.93
CA VAL A 318 4.75 -16.35 -20.67
C VAL A 318 3.24 -16.26 -20.94
N ALA A 319 2.81 -15.36 -21.83
CA ALA A 319 1.41 -15.24 -22.22
C ALA A 319 0.85 -16.53 -22.86
N ALA A 320 1.68 -17.24 -23.63
CA ALA A 320 1.31 -18.52 -24.26
C ALA A 320 1.06 -19.66 -23.26
N LEU A 321 1.43 -19.51 -21.98
CA LEU A 321 1.07 -20.46 -20.92
C LEU A 321 -0.43 -20.39 -20.57
N SER A 322 -1.11 -19.29 -20.90
CA SER A 322 -2.55 -19.16 -20.71
C SER A 322 -3.30 -20.01 -21.72
N ARG A 323 -4.27 -20.81 -21.25
CA ARG A 323 -5.17 -21.53 -22.17
C ARG A 323 -6.37 -20.67 -22.57
N PRO A 324 -7.09 -21.04 -23.64
CA PRO A 324 -8.40 -20.46 -23.92
C PRO A 324 -9.39 -20.70 -22.77
N ALA A 325 -10.33 -19.77 -22.60
CA ALA A 325 -11.45 -19.93 -21.67
C ALA A 325 -12.34 -21.10 -22.10
N GLY A 326 -12.54 -22.07 -21.22
CA GLY A 326 -13.47 -23.19 -21.40
C GLY A 326 -14.83 -22.95 -20.74
N LEU A 327 -14.89 -22.05 -19.75
CA LEU A 327 -16.11 -21.74 -18.99
C LEU A 327 -16.38 -20.22 -18.98
N PRO A 328 -17.65 -19.78 -18.85
CA PRO A 328 -17.98 -18.35 -18.86
C PRO A 328 -17.26 -17.50 -17.81
N HIS A 329 -16.96 -18.06 -16.64
CA HIS A 329 -16.23 -17.36 -15.57
C HIS A 329 -14.71 -17.25 -15.82
N GLU A 330 -14.20 -17.98 -16.81
CA GLU A 330 -12.80 -17.90 -17.26
C GLU A 330 -12.62 -16.85 -18.36
N TRP A 331 -13.71 -16.29 -18.90
CA TRP A 331 -13.63 -15.34 -19.99
C TRP A 331 -12.86 -14.06 -19.59
N ARG A 332 -12.13 -13.50 -20.55
CA ARG A 332 -11.33 -12.28 -20.44
C ARG A 332 -11.65 -11.37 -21.63
N LEU A 333 -11.46 -10.06 -21.47
CA LEU A 333 -11.62 -9.09 -22.56
C LEU A 333 -10.62 -9.32 -23.69
N GLY A 334 -9.41 -9.78 -23.35
CA GLY A 334 -8.37 -10.14 -24.28
C GLY A 334 -7.58 -11.34 -23.76
N PRO A 335 -6.88 -12.08 -24.64
CA PRO A 335 -6.11 -13.25 -24.24
C PRO A 335 -4.84 -12.89 -23.47
N ASP A 336 -4.42 -11.62 -23.49
CA ASP A 336 -3.10 -11.20 -23.03
C ASP A 336 -3.04 -10.93 -21.52
N PRO A 337 -2.22 -11.68 -20.77
CA PRO A 337 -2.00 -11.46 -19.34
C PRO A 337 -0.82 -10.53 -19.05
N CYS A 338 -0.04 -10.16 -20.08
CA CYS A 338 1.23 -9.46 -19.95
C CYS A 338 1.13 -8.02 -20.45
N PHE A 339 1.67 -7.09 -19.67
CA PHE A 339 1.62 -5.66 -19.91
C PHE A 339 2.98 -5.01 -19.72
N VAL A 340 3.21 -3.92 -20.43
CA VAL A 340 4.31 -2.99 -20.16
C VAL A 340 3.72 -1.75 -19.49
N LYS A 341 4.27 -1.36 -18.33
CA LYS A 341 3.98 -0.05 -17.75
C LYS A 341 5.10 0.93 -18.10
N LEU A 342 4.76 2.00 -18.83
CA LEU A 342 5.65 3.15 -18.95
C LEU A 342 5.28 4.17 -17.86
N ALA A 343 6.15 4.31 -16.87
CA ALA A 343 5.89 5.07 -15.65
C ALA A 343 6.85 6.25 -15.51
N TYR A 344 6.39 7.35 -14.92
CA TYR A 344 7.23 8.48 -14.55
C TYR A 344 6.93 8.93 -13.12
N TRP A 345 7.88 9.62 -12.50
CA TRP A 345 7.76 10.11 -11.13
C TRP A 345 7.90 11.63 -11.12
N PRO A 346 6.85 12.38 -10.74
CA PRO A 346 6.95 13.81 -10.70
C PRO A 346 7.92 14.33 -9.62
N LEU A 347 8.83 15.25 -9.96
CA LEU A 347 9.74 15.90 -9.00
C LEU A 347 9.01 16.75 -7.96
N THR A 348 7.82 17.25 -8.32
CA THR A 348 7.03 18.19 -7.52
C THR A 348 5.75 17.59 -6.92
N GLU A 349 5.41 16.33 -7.22
CA GLU A 349 4.21 15.74 -6.64
C GLU A 349 4.44 15.34 -5.18
N THR A 350 3.47 15.75 -4.39
CA THR A 350 3.32 15.38 -3.00
C THR A 350 3.17 13.87 -2.85
N ILE A 351 3.50 13.44 -1.64
CA ILE A 351 3.48 12.13 -0.98
C ILE A 351 2.13 11.39 -1.16
N ASP A 352 1.65 11.21 -2.38
CA ASP A 352 0.52 10.33 -2.67
C ASP A 352 1.04 8.89 -2.56
N PRO A 353 0.49 8.08 -1.64
CA PRO A 353 0.88 6.69 -1.52
C PRO A 353 0.44 5.84 -2.73
N GLY A 354 -0.32 6.37 -3.70
CA GLY A 354 -0.77 5.66 -4.88
C GLY A 354 0.33 5.18 -5.84
N PRO A 355 -0.02 4.32 -6.82
CA PRO A 355 0.88 3.91 -7.89
C PRO A 355 1.28 5.12 -8.75
N SER A 356 2.51 5.11 -9.26
CA SER A 356 3.00 6.23 -10.07
C SER A 356 2.15 6.44 -11.33
N PRO A 357 2.06 7.68 -11.83
CA PRO A 357 1.38 7.94 -13.08
C PRO A 357 2.11 7.25 -14.25
N GLY A 358 1.35 6.87 -15.26
CA GLY A 358 1.89 6.15 -16.41
C GLY A 358 0.79 5.51 -17.26
N MET A 359 1.25 4.72 -18.23
CA MET A 359 0.42 3.98 -19.17
C MET A 359 0.67 2.48 -19.04
N TYR A 360 -0.40 1.68 -18.98
CA TYR A 360 -0.32 0.24 -19.14
C TYR A 360 -0.70 -0.13 -20.57
N LEU A 361 0.18 -0.90 -21.22
CA LEU A 361 0.06 -1.31 -22.61
C LEU A 361 0.08 -2.84 -22.68
N PRO A 362 -0.95 -3.50 -23.22
CA PRO A 362 -0.88 -4.92 -23.54
C PRO A 362 0.29 -5.19 -24.50
N VAL A 363 1.01 -6.29 -24.32
CA VAL A 363 2.20 -6.60 -25.13
C VAL A 363 1.93 -6.63 -26.64
N PRO A 364 0.83 -7.24 -27.16
CA PRO A 364 0.56 -7.19 -28.59
C PRO A 364 0.31 -5.77 -29.12
N TYR A 365 -0.25 -4.88 -28.30
CA TYR A 365 -0.43 -3.50 -28.70
C TYR A 365 0.91 -2.77 -28.79
N VAL A 366 1.85 -3.07 -27.89
CA VAL A 366 3.24 -2.58 -28.02
C VAL A 366 3.84 -3.06 -29.34
N ARG A 367 3.64 -4.32 -29.74
CA ARG A 367 4.13 -4.84 -31.04
C ARG A 367 3.55 -4.06 -32.22
N LEU A 368 2.25 -3.83 -32.24
CA LEU A 368 1.61 -3.06 -33.30
C LEU A 368 2.19 -1.64 -33.41
N LEU A 369 2.40 -0.96 -32.27
CA LEU A 369 3.06 0.35 -32.24
C LEU A 369 4.48 0.29 -32.81
N LEU A 370 5.23 -0.77 -32.49
CA LEU A 370 6.59 -0.98 -32.97
C LEU A 370 6.67 -1.41 -34.44
N GLU A 371 5.56 -1.73 -35.09
CA GLU A 371 5.50 -1.97 -36.53
C GLU A 371 5.16 -0.66 -37.27
N ASP A 372 4.27 0.15 -36.71
CA ASP A 372 3.81 1.42 -37.27
C ASP A 372 4.89 2.51 -37.29
N ASP A 373 4.82 3.40 -38.28
CA ASP A 373 5.79 4.49 -38.46
C ASP A 373 5.66 5.59 -37.39
N VAL A 374 4.56 5.62 -36.62
CA VAL A 374 4.37 6.52 -35.46
C VAL A 374 5.50 6.39 -34.44
N THR A 375 6.12 5.21 -34.31
CA THR A 375 7.26 5.01 -33.40
C THR A 375 8.60 5.34 -34.03
N ARG A 376 8.70 5.73 -35.30
CA ARG A 376 9.99 6.09 -35.92
C ARG A 376 10.45 7.46 -35.45
N GLY A 377 11.64 7.51 -34.88
CA GLY A 377 12.33 8.73 -34.52
C GLY A 377 13.13 9.34 -35.67
N PRO A 378 13.66 10.57 -35.50
CA PRO A 378 14.36 11.32 -36.55
C PRO A 378 15.57 10.59 -37.16
N ASN A 379 16.24 9.75 -36.37
CA ASN A 379 17.46 9.03 -36.77
C ASN A 379 17.18 7.58 -37.19
N GLY A 380 15.93 7.23 -37.53
CA GLY A 380 15.51 5.89 -37.96
C GLY A 380 15.40 4.84 -36.85
N GLY A 381 15.83 5.15 -35.63
CA GLY A 381 15.54 4.34 -34.44
C GLY A 381 14.09 4.47 -33.98
N ARG A 382 13.57 3.48 -33.25
CA ARG A 382 12.20 3.55 -32.70
C ARG A 382 12.16 4.14 -31.28
N MET A 383 11.09 4.88 -31.00
CA MET A 383 10.78 5.54 -29.73
C MET A 383 9.42 5.07 -29.23
N LEU A 384 9.28 4.92 -27.92
CA LEU A 384 8.03 4.51 -27.28
C LEU A 384 7.75 5.40 -26.06
N GLY A 385 6.61 6.07 -26.03
CA GLY A 385 6.25 7.00 -24.96
C GLY A 385 4.98 7.77 -25.26
N TYR A 386 4.69 8.78 -24.43
CA TYR A 386 3.50 9.63 -24.57
C TYR A 386 3.31 10.24 -25.97
N PRO A 387 4.37 10.69 -26.68
CA PRO A 387 4.19 11.24 -28.02
C PRO A 387 3.82 10.20 -29.09
N GLN A 388 4.01 8.90 -28.84
CA GLN A 388 3.77 7.82 -29.81
C GLN A 388 2.54 6.95 -29.49
N VAL A 389 1.98 7.10 -28.29
CA VAL A 389 0.94 6.19 -27.77
C VAL A 389 -0.37 6.96 -27.58
N ASP A 390 -1.33 6.72 -28.46
CA ASP A 390 -2.64 7.40 -28.43
C ASP A 390 -3.62 6.80 -27.42
N ARG A 391 -3.59 5.47 -27.27
CA ARG A 391 -4.51 4.72 -26.40
C ARG A 391 -3.74 3.93 -25.36
N TYR A 392 -4.15 4.01 -24.11
CA TYR A 392 -3.56 3.25 -23.02
C TYR A 392 -4.54 3.10 -21.86
N LEU A 393 -4.25 2.16 -20.96
CA LEU A 393 -4.98 2.03 -19.70
C LEU A 393 -4.30 2.88 -18.63
N THR A 394 -5.08 3.66 -17.90
CA THR A 394 -4.67 4.37 -16.68
C THR A 394 -4.55 3.41 -15.49
N ASN A 395 -3.96 3.86 -14.37
CA ASN A 395 -3.90 3.10 -13.11
C ASN A 395 -5.29 2.57 -12.69
N THR A 396 -6.32 3.42 -12.76
CA THR A 396 -7.68 3.06 -12.34
C THR A 396 -8.32 2.03 -13.28
N GLU A 397 -8.20 2.22 -14.59
CA GLU A 397 -8.75 1.27 -15.57
C GLU A 397 -8.06 -0.08 -15.45
N PHE A 398 -6.73 -0.09 -15.41
CA PHE A 398 -5.95 -1.32 -15.29
C PHE A 398 -6.27 -2.11 -14.02
N THR A 399 -6.23 -1.44 -12.86
CA THR A 399 -6.55 -2.11 -11.58
C THR A 399 -8.00 -2.59 -11.53
N THR A 400 -8.94 -1.88 -12.15
CA THR A 400 -10.35 -2.31 -12.24
C THR A 400 -10.51 -3.56 -13.10
N LEU A 401 -9.78 -3.66 -14.21
CA LEU A 401 -9.77 -4.86 -15.05
C LEU A 401 -9.25 -6.09 -14.29
N ILE A 402 -8.14 -5.93 -13.54
CA ILE A 402 -7.60 -7.03 -12.72
C ILE A 402 -8.58 -7.41 -11.62
N LYS A 403 -9.09 -6.42 -10.87
CA LYS A 403 -10.07 -6.60 -9.79
C LYS A 403 -11.26 -7.45 -10.24
N ASN A 404 -11.76 -7.18 -11.45
CA ASN A 404 -12.92 -7.86 -11.99
C ASN A 404 -12.59 -9.17 -12.72
N GLY A 405 -11.31 -9.56 -12.80
CA GLY A 405 -10.88 -10.76 -13.50
C GLY A 405 -11.12 -10.71 -15.00
N LEU A 406 -11.14 -9.51 -15.59
CA LEU A 406 -11.36 -9.30 -17.03
C LEU A 406 -10.06 -9.36 -17.83
N VAL A 407 -8.90 -9.38 -17.16
CA VAL A 407 -7.56 -9.58 -17.74
C VAL A 407 -6.78 -10.56 -16.87
N GLY A 408 -5.72 -11.14 -17.45
CA GLY A 408 -4.90 -12.15 -16.79
C GLY A 408 -5.15 -13.55 -17.32
N THR A 409 -4.29 -14.48 -16.91
CA THR A 409 -4.30 -15.83 -17.45
C THR A 409 -5.55 -16.63 -17.07
N VAL A 410 -5.74 -17.71 -17.82
CA VAL A 410 -6.71 -18.76 -17.51
C VAL A 410 -5.94 -20.05 -17.26
N GLY A 411 -6.21 -20.68 -16.11
CA GLY A 411 -5.73 -22.02 -15.80
C GLY A 411 -4.24 -22.12 -15.48
N THR A 412 -3.63 -21.05 -14.96
CA THR A 412 -2.24 -21.08 -14.50
C THR A 412 -2.17 -21.42 -13.01
N THR A 413 -1.22 -22.28 -12.65
CA THR A 413 -1.00 -22.66 -11.26
C THR A 413 0.00 -21.74 -10.55
N ILE A 414 0.08 -21.88 -9.24
CA ILE A 414 0.97 -21.09 -8.39
C ILE A 414 2.43 -21.57 -8.51
N GLU A 415 2.65 -22.82 -8.90
CA GLU A 415 3.97 -23.38 -9.20
C GLU A 415 4.53 -22.79 -10.49
N GLN A 416 3.69 -22.65 -11.53
CA GLN A 416 4.08 -21.96 -12.76
C GLN A 416 4.44 -20.49 -12.49
N LEU A 417 3.75 -19.83 -11.55
CA LEU A 417 4.10 -18.48 -11.11
C LEU A 417 5.49 -18.44 -10.47
N ALA A 418 5.79 -19.38 -9.57
CA ALA A 418 7.09 -19.46 -8.91
C ALA A 418 8.23 -19.70 -9.93
N GLU A 419 8.02 -20.60 -10.89
CA GLU A 419 8.98 -20.87 -11.97
C GLU A 419 9.26 -19.62 -12.82
N ILE A 420 8.20 -18.89 -13.22
CA ILE A 420 8.36 -17.62 -13.95
C ILE A 420 9.10 -16.61 -13.08
N GLY A 421 8.75 -16.49 -11.80
CA GLY A 421 9.40 -15.57 -10.86
C GLY A 421 10.90 -15.84 -10.72
N ALA A 422 11.28 -17.10 -10.51
CA ALA A 422 12.66 -17.54 -10.41
C ALA A 422 13.43 -17.28 -11.72
N GLN A 423 12.85 -17.66 -12.86
CA GLN A 423 13.45 -17.42 -14.17
C GLN A 423 13.73 -15.93 -14.40
N ARG A 424 12.76 -15.07 -14.08
CA ARG A 424 12.88 -13.61 -14.21
C ARG A 424 13.96 -13.04 -13.27
N ALA A 425 14.03 -13.52 -12.04
CA ALA A 425 15.02 -13.04 -11.10
C ALA A 425 16.45 -13.43 -11.54
N GLU A 426 16.67 -14.70 -11.88
CA GLU A 426 18.00 -15.28 -12.11
C GLU A 426 18.51 -15.08 -13.54
N GLU A 427 17.73 -15.52 -14.53
CA GLU A 427 18.16 -15.49 -15.94
C GLU A 427 18.08 -14.08 -16.51
N ASP A 428 17.01 -13.34 -16.17
CA ASP A 428 16.75 -12.01 -16.71
C ASP A 428 17.38 -10.90 -15.88
N LYS A 429 17.92 -11.23 -14.69
CA LYS A 429 18.51 -10.28 -13.75
C LYS A 429 17.55 -9.14 -13.44
N MET A 430 16.27 -9.47 -13.24
CA MET A 430 15.22 -8.50 -12.91
C MET A 430 15.00 -8.46 -11.39
N SER A 431 14.51 -7.33 -10.88
CA SER A 431 13.77 -7.39 -9.61
C SER A 431 12.39 -7.96 -9.90
N VAL A 432 11.92 -8.86 -9.07
CA VAL A 432 10.58 -9.43 -9.20
C VAL A 432 9.79 -9.11 -7.94
N VAL A 433 8.63 -8.50 -8.12
CA VAL A 433 7.61 -8.37 -7.08
C VAL A 433 6.54 -9.40 -7.38
N LEU A 434 6.44 -10.42 -6.55
CA LEU A 434 5.36 -11.38 -6.59
C LEU A 434 4.29 -10.96 -5.60
N ALA A 435 3.04 -10.94 -6.03
CA ALA A 435 1.91 -10.60 -5.19
C ALA A 435 0.83 -11.67 -5.31
N VAL A 436 0.45 -12.30 -4.20
CA VAL A 436 -0.55 -13.37 -4.16
C VAL A 436 -1.75 -12.89 -3.35
N GLU A 437 -2.90 -12.70 -3.99
CA GLU A 437 -4.18 -12.48 -3.30
C GLU A 437 -4.76 -13.83 -2.91
N ARG A 438 -4.85 -14.07 -1.59
CA ARG A 438 -5.46 -15.26 -0.98
C ARG A 438 -6.82 -14.93 -0.40
N ALA A 439 -7.75 -15.89 -0.45
CA ALA A 439 -9.04 -15.73 0.22
C ALA A 439 -8.89 -15.93 1.74
N THR A 440 -9.39 -14.99 2.56
CA THR A 440 -9.40 -15.13 4.04
C THR A 440 -10.65 -15.88 4.56
N GLY A 441 -11.52 -16.36 3.67
CA GLY A 441 -12.79 -17.07 3.93
C GLY A 441 -12.90 -18.32 3.06
N PRO A 442 -14.04 -19.05 3.02
CA PRO A 442 -14.06 -20.44 2.53
C PRO A 442 -13.31 -20.59 1.21
N LEU A 443 -12.44 -21.61 1.16
CA LEU A 443 -11.28 -21.88 0.28
C LEU A 443 -11.34 -21.43 -1.19
N ARG A 444 -12.51 -21.05 -1.74
CA ARG A 444 -12.70 -20.55 -3.10
C ARG A 444 -13.77 -19.46 -3.14
N GLU A 445 -13.36 -18.22 -3.37
CA GLU A 445 -14.28 -17.18 -3.84
C GLU A 445 -14.65 -17.45 -5.31
N THR A 446 -15.95 -17.50 -5.62
CA THR A 446 -16.39 -17.59 -7.02
C THR A 446 -16.26 -16.26 -7.73
N VAL A 447 -16.10 -16.26 -9.06
CA VAL A 447 -16.07 -15.02 -9.88
C VAL A 447 -17.32 -14.14 -9.65
N LYS A 448 -18.48 -14.77 -9.41
CA LYS A 448 -19.72 -14.06 -9.08
C LYS A 448 -19.64 -13.34 -7.73
N GLU A 449 -19.03 -13.96 -6.73
CA GLU A 449 -18.80 -13.35 -5.42
C GLU A 449 -17.78 -12.23 -5.51
N ARG A 450 -16.68 -12.43 -6.25
CA ARG A 450 -15.67 -11.40 -6.56
C ARG A 450 -16.31 -10.18 -7.22
N HIS A 451 -17.11 -10.39 -8.26
CA HIS A 451 -17.82 -9.33 -8.96
C HIS A 451 -18.83 -8.63 -8.03
N ARG A 452 -19.64 -9.38 -7.28
CA ARG A 452 -20.59 -8.79 -6.32
C ARG A 452 -19.86 -7.96 -5.28
N ARG A 453 -18.74 -8.44 -4.75
CA ARG A 453 -17.89 -7.73 -3.78
C ARG A 453 -17.35 -6.43 -4.34
N ASN A 454 -16.82 -6.45 -5.57
CA ASN A 454 -16.25 -5.25 -6.19
C ASN A 454 -17.30 -4.21 -6.61
N HIS A 455 -18.52 -4.65 -6.95
CA HIS A 455 -19.57 -3.77 -7.46
C HIS A 455 -20.64 -3.38 -6.44
N ALA A 456 -20.78 -4.07 -5.31
CA ALA A 456 -21.78 -3.71 -4.32
C ALA A 456 -21.35 -2.45 -3.57
N GLN A 457 -22.06 -1.34 -3.85
CA GLN A 457 -21.99 -0.13 -3.04
C GLN A 457 -22.29 -0.51 -1.58
N GLY A 458 -21.32 -0.28 -0.69
CA GLY A 458 -21.45 -0.63 0.73
C GLY A 458 -21.26 -2.10 1.07
N TYR A 459 -20.68 -2.93 0.17
CA TYR A 459 -20.25 -4.29 0.52
C TYR A 459 -19.37 -4.29 1.77
N ASP A 460 -18.39 -3.38 1.83
CA ASP A 460 -17.50 -3.24 2.98
C ASP A 460 -18.30 -2.94 4.27
N LYS A 461 -19.34 -2.12 4.17
CA LYS A 461 -20.24 -1.80 5.29
C LYS A 461 -21.12 -3.00 5.69
N ALA A 462 -21.59 -3.79 4.73
CA ALA A 462 -22.38 -5.00 4.99
C ALA A 462 -21.53 -6.14 5.56
N LEU A 463 -20.31 -6.32 5.04
CA LEU A 463 -19.31 -7.26 5.54
C LEU A 463 -18.90 -6.88 6.97
N ALA A 464 -18.63 -5.61 7.21
CA ALA A 464 -18.36 -5.08 8.55
C ALA A 464 -19.50 -5.38 9.54
N ASN A 465 -20.75 -5.17 9.11
CA ASN A 465 -21.91 -5.50 9.94
C ASN A 465 -22.02 -7.00 10.22
N ARG A 466 -21.58 -7.87 9.30
CA ARG A 466 -21.52 -9.33 9.53
C ARG A 466 -20.42 -9.69 10.51
N LEU A 467 -19.21 -9.15 10.33
CA LEU A 467 -18.08 -9.32 11.25
C LEU A 467 -18.41 -8.79 12.66
N ARG A 468 -19.15 -7.67 12.76
CA ARG A 468 -19.69 -7.11 14.01
C ARG A 468 -20.59 -8.10 14.75
N ARG A 469 -21.42 -8.86 14.04
CA ARG A 469 -22.31 -9.86 14.65
C ARG A 469 -21.54 -11.08 15.16
N GLN A 470 -20.45 -11.45 14.49
CA GLN A 470 -19.60 -12.57 14.88
C GLN A 470 -18.68 -12.24 16.07
N ARG A 471 -18.28 -10.98 16.24
CA ARG A 471 -17.45 -10.51 17.37
C ARG A 471 -18.23 -10.08 18.62
N ARG A 472 -19.58 -10.09 18.60
CA ARG A 472 -20.34 -9.88 19.83
C ARG A 472 -20.11 -11.09 20.75
N PRO A 473 -19.70 -10.89 22.02
CA PRO A 473 -19.73 -11.98 22.99
C PRO A 473 -21.15 -12.52 23.02
N THR A 474 -21.29 -13.84 22.95
CA THR A 474 -22.55 -14.50 23.27
C THR A 474 -23.02 -13.95 24.63
N PRO A 475 -24.24 -13.41 24.76
CA PRO A 475 -24.72 -12.98 26.06
C PRO A 475 -24.58 -14.16 27.03
N PRO A 476 -24.15 -13.94 28.27
CA PRO A 476 -24.06 -15.01 29.25
C PRO A 476 -25.42 -15.69 29.32
N ILE A 477 -25.40 -17.03 29.22
CA ILE A 477 -26.60 -17.84 29.36
C ILE A 477 -27.22 -17.48 30.71
N PRO A 478 -28.49 -17.04 30.79
CA PRO A 478 -29.11 -16.71 32.06
C PRO A 478 -29.13 -17.97 32.94
N GLY A 479 -28.34 -18.00 34.01
CA GLY A 479 -28.37 -19.09 34.98
C GLY A 479 -27.03 -19.61 35.53
N GLN A 480 -25.87 -19.16 35.05
CA GLN A 480 -24.60 -19.53 35.70
C GLN A 480 -24.31 -18.58 36.88
N GLN A 481 -24.66 -19.03 38.08
CA GLN A 481 -24.19 -18.45 39.34
C GLN A 481 -22.66 -18.52 39.39
N MET A 482 -22.00 -17.36 39.48
CA MET A 482 -20.59 -17.30 39.87
C MET A 482 -20.49 -17.58 41.36
N PHE A 483 -19.75 -18.63 41.73
CA PHE A 483 -19.27 -18.78 43.10
C PHE A 483 -18.18 -17.73 43.38
N PRO A 484 -18.15 -17.12 44.57
CA PRO A 484 -17.06 -16.21 44.92
C PRO A 484 -15.79 -17.02 45.19
N GLU A 485 -14.72 -16.72 44.47
CA GLU A 485 -13.38 -17.19 44.82
C GLU A 485 -12.89 -16.42 46.06
N SER A 486 -12.41 -17.18 47.04
CA SER A 486 -11.80 -16.78 48.30
C SER A 486 -10.30 -16.60 48.19
#